data_AF-A0A919U6C5-F1
#
_entry.id   AF-A0A919U6C5-F1
#
_cell.length_a   1.000
_cell.length_b   1.000
_cell.length_c   1.000
_cell.angle_alpha   90.00
_cell.angle_beta   90.00
_cell.angle_gamma   90.00
#
_symmetry.space_group_name_H-M   'P 1'
#
loop_
_entity.id
_entity.type
_entity.pdbx_description
1 polymer ?
#
loop_
_entity_poly.entity_id
_entity_poly.type
_entity_poly.pdbx_seq_one_letter_code
_entity_poly.pdbx_strand_id
1 'polypeptide(L)'
;MTRGTRLARWRRSRDAGFTLVESVVATTLFGIFAASLLTFVMGTFRMTVETQRRVTASQLAAGSVAEARALAARPPAGAAGPAAVPIDPTFLVDTSTVDVGGVPYEVRRTATVVRPEGGPVCGDPLSAVATPAALAEVRVEVSWPTARSPVRVEQREPLTERSFVAVRVHDDQQPVAGLEVALLSAVSAGAPPGLAGTATTGTDGCAVFEVDPAADPAPSHWYAVDTGDATAASAQYVTADWRFSTGTVPLGRVGPGEVRSAAVEVRREATLRFVLLDGARNPLAGSDTDGVSVSLVAADGRAHDAEQVRSTAEAVDVVVPDDRSRTAWRYPARHRDLAADGLWWTAGGAPVVTPSSVTITLHPVDQEVQGTEPAVFEIAATGDGPLHVLWQVSGDGGYTWHDLDSGEEMTSVQVPPGTELPGGITDRGVLSVRAVVSNGVGHAVSATARVRVLPAEEEEPAPQPALPVITMSPVDATASVGDRVTFEASAEGAPAQYVLWQSSSDSGLTWDDLAVDADLWTWETPELTAQDHARWYRAVVIGAEGIAISGVATVSLFEGPREFTLRALWPADYVVWVGPRPGALVPVTLEPGRTVDLLLSVDGGVVAVRDADGVVTVVDGGAG
;
A
#
# COMPACT_ATOMS: atom_id res chain seq x y z
N MET A 1 -91.48 10.73 -73.54
CA MET A 1 -91.18 11.20 -74.91
C MET A 1 -89.67 11.16 -75.12
N THR A 2 -89.23 10.43 -76.16
CA THR A 2 -87.98 10.58 -76.95
C THR A 2 -86.64 10.63 -76.21
N ARG A 3 -85.90 9.52 -76.05
CA ARG A 3 -84.97 8.87 -77.03
C ARG A 3 -84.01 9.84 -77.74
N GLY A 4 -82.72 9.67 -77.50
CA GLY A 4 -81.63 10.39 -78.20
C GLY A 4 -80.30 9.65 -78.12
N THR A 5 -80.24 8.40 -78.59
CA THR A 5 -79.00 7.67 -78.88
C THR A 5 -78.25 8.32 -80.05
N ARG A 6 -77.04 8.84 -79.81
CA ARG A 6 -76.05 9.13 -80.86
C ARG A 6 -74.83 8.23 -80.67
N LEU A 7 -74.74 7.22 -81.52
CA LEU A 7 -73.52 6.42 -81.73
C LEU A 7 -72.48 7.30 -82.41
N ALA A 8 -71.45 7.72 -81.67
CA ALA A 8 -70.29 8.39 -82.22
C ALA A 8 -69.24 7.35 -82.64
N ARG A 9 -68.95 7.40 -83.93
CA ARG A 9 -68.07 6.55 -84.74
C ARG A 9 -66.63 6.62 -84.23
N TRP A 10 -66.06 5.46 -83.91
CA TRP A 10 -64.63 5.25 -83.64
C TRP A 10 -63.76 5.87 -84.74
N ARG A 11 -62.90 6.83 -84.38
CA ARG A 11 -61.65 7.11 -85.11
C ARG A 11 -60.52 6.47 -84.31
N ARG A 12 -59.99 5.35 -84.81
CA ARG A 12 -58.68 4.83 -84.38
C ARG A 12 -57.64 5.88 -84.75
N SER A 13 -57.08 6.59 -83.76
CA SER A 13 -55.81 7.28 -83.94
C SER A 13 -54.76 6.20 -84.21
N ARG A 14 -54.01 6.38 -85.30
CA ARG A 14 -52.91 5.52 -85.70
C ARG A 14 -51.95 5.33 -84.53
N ASP A 15 -51.64 4.07 -84.23
CA ASP A 15 -50.52 3.67 -83.40
C ASP A 15 -49.25 4.27 -84.00
N ALA A 16 -48.71 5.32 -83.37
CA ALA A 16 -47.30 5.63 -83.51
C ALA A 16 -46.57 4.57 -82.69
N GLY A 17 -45.92 3.61 -83.35
CA GLY A 17 -45.13 2.59 -82.67
C GLY A 17 -44.04 3.26 -81.83
N PHE A 18 -43.91 2.84 -80.57
CA PHE A 18 -42.87 3.32 -79.66
C PHE A 18 -41.48 3.10 -80.27
N THR A 19 -40.62 4.11 -80.22
CA THR A 19 -39.24 3.94 -80.65
C THR A 19 -38.46 3.06 -79.66
N LEU A 20 -37.42 2.37 -80.12
CA LEU A 20 -36.58 1.53 -79.25
C LEU A 20 -35.95 2.36 -78.11
N VAL A 21 -35.58 3.62 -78.40
CA VAL A 21 -35.06 4.58 -77.41
C VAL A 21 -36.11 4.91 -76.35
N GLU A 22 -37.35 5.18 -76.75
CA GLU A 22 -38.46 5.50 -75.83
C GLU A 22 -38.82 4.30 -74.94
N SER A 23 -38.78 3.09 -75.49
CA SER A 23 -39.00 1.85 -74.73
C SER A 23 -37.90 1.62 -73.69
N VAL A 24 -36.63 1.86 -74.04
CA VAL A 24 -35.49 1.75 -73.11
C VAL A 24 -35.56 2.83 -72.02
N VAL A 25 -35.86 4.07 -72.37
CA VAL A 25 -36.02 5.18 -71.41
C VAL A 25 -37.20 4.91 -70.46
N ALA A 26 -38.35 4.49 -70.98
CA ALA A 26 -39.53 4.17 -70.17
C ALA A 26 -39.26 3.02 -69.18
N THR A 27 -38.57 1.96 -69.63
CA THR A 27 -38.22 0.82 -68.76
C THR A 27 -37.21 1.21 -67.68
N THR A 28 -36.23 2.06 -68.02
CA THR A 28 -35.23 2.56 -67.08
C THR A 28 -35.86 3.47 -66.02
N LEU A 29 -36.71 4.42 -66.45
CA LEU A 29 -37.46 5.28 -65.54
C LEU A 29 -38.40 4.47 -64.65
N PHE A 30 -39.12 3.51 -65.21
CA PHE A 30 -39.96 2.60 -64.43
C PHE A 30 -39.16 1.81 -63.39
N GLY A 31 -37.98 1.31 -63.75
CA GLY A 31 -37.07 0.64 -62.82
C GLY A 31 -36.63 1.54 -61.66
N ILE A 32 -36.27 2.79 -61.94
CA ILE A 32 -35.88 3.78 -60.92
C ILE A 32 -37.08 4.14 -60.02
N PHE A 33 -38.26 4.37 -60.60
CA PHE A 33 -39.47 4.67 -59.84
C PHE A 33 -39.92 3.48 -58.98
N ALA A 34 -39.87 2.25 -59.50
CA ALA A 34 -40.20 1.05 -58.76
C ALA A 34 -39.22 0.82 -57.59
N ALA A 35 -37.91 0.99 -57.83
CA ALA A 35 -36.90 0.89 -56.78
C ALA A 35 -37.07 1.97 -55.70
N SER A 36 -37.36 3.20 -56.11
CA SER A 36 -37.61 4.33 -55.19
C SER A 36 -38.88 4.10 -54.36
N LEU A 37 -39.96 3.63 -54.98
CA LEU A 37 -41.22 3.30 -54.31
C LEU A 37 -41.04 2.14 -53.34
N LEU A 38 -40.33 1.08 -53.73
CA LEU A 38 -40.05 -0.06 -52.86
C LEU A 38 -39.20 0.37 -51.66
N THR A 39 -38.19 1.22 -51.87
CA THR A 39 -37.36 1.77 -50.80
C THR A 39 -38.18 2.62 -49.84
N PHE A 40 -39.07 3.47 -50.37
CA PHE A 40 -39.98 4.28 -49.56
C PHE A 40 -40.92 3.40 -48.73
N VAL A 41 -41.59 2.43 -49.36
CA VAL A 41 -42.51 1.49 -48.69
C VAL A 41 -41.78 0.68 -47.62
N MET A 42 -40.61 0.11 -47.93
CA MET A 42 -39.79 -0.62 -46.96
C MET A 42 -39.31 0.29 -45.83
N GLY A 43 -39.01 1.56 -46.12
CA GLY A 43 -38.70 2.60 -45.13
C GLY A 43 -39.86 2.87 -44.19
N THR A 44 -41.09 3.00 -44.73
CA THR A 44 -42.30 3.19 -43.91
C THR A 44 -42.57 1.97 -43.02
N PHE A 45 -42.45 0.74 -43.53
CA PHE A 45 -42.61 -0.46 -42.71
C PHE A 45 -41.57 -0.56 -41.60
N ARG A 46 -40.30 -0.26 -41.89
CA ARG A 46 -39.24 -0.21 -40.87
C ARG A 46 -39.56 0.82 -39.79
N MET A 47 -40.03 1.99 -40.18
CA MET A 47 -40.44 3.05 -39.26
C MET A 47 -41.65 2.63 -38.42
N THR A 48 -42.65 1.98 -39.00
CA THR A 48 -43.83 1.49 -38.28
C THR A 48 -43.48 0.40 -37.28
N VAL A 49 -42.65 -0.58 -37.66
CA VAL A 49 -42.19 -1.65 -36.76
C VAL A 49 -41.38 -1.07 -35.60
N GLU A 50 -40.46 -0.15 -35.88
CA GLU A 50 -39.68 0.53 -34.85
C GLU A 50 -40.56 1.37 -33.91
N THR A 51 -41.59 2.04 -34.44
CA THR A 51 -42.55 2.80 -33.63
C THR A 51 -43.35 1.86 -32.72
N GLN A 52 -43.82 0.71 -33.23
CA GLN A 52 -44.51 -0.30 -32.42
C GLN A 52 -43.60 -0.83 -31.30
N ARG A 53 -42.33 -1.14 -31.61
CA ARG A 53 -41.34 -1.60 -30.61
C ARG A 53 -41.11 -0.58 -29.50
N ARG A 54 -41.03 0.71 -29.85
CA ARG A 54 -40.90 1.80 -28.86
C ARG A 54 -42.12 1.92 -27.96
N VAL A 55 -43.33 1.75 -28.50
CA VAL A 55 -44.56 1.74 -27.70
C VAL A 55 -44.58 0.54 -26.75
N THR A 56 -44.24 -0.65 -27.23
CA THR A 56 -44.10 -1.85 -26.38
C THR A 56 -43.05 -1.63 -25.29
N ALA A 57 -41.89 -1.09 -25.63
CA ALA A 57 -40.83 -0.77 -24.67
C ALA A 57 -41.30 0.25 -23.62
N SER A 58 -42.08 1.27 -24.00
CA SER A 58 -42.65 2.23 -23.02
C SER A 58 -43.68 1.60 -22.08
N GLN A 59 -44.48 0.65 -22.57
CA GLN A 59 -45.45 -0.07 -21.75
C GLN A 59 -44.74 -1.01 -20.77
N LEU A 60 -43.71 -1.73 -21.23
CA LEU A 60 -42.85 -2.56 -20.39
C LEU A 60 -42.13 -1.74 -19.33
N ALA A 61 -41.60 -0.56 -19.70
CA ALA A 61 -40.95 0.35 -18.77
C ALA A 61 -41.93 0.82 -17.68
N ALA A 62 -43.11 1.30 -18.06
CA ALA A 62 -44.13 1.77 -17.12
C ALA A 62 -44.61 0.67 -16.15
N GLY A 63 -44.82 -0.57 -16.64
CA GLY A 63 -45.20 -1.70 -15.79
C GLY A 63 -44.08 -2.09 -14.81
N SER A 64 -42.83 -2.10 -15.29
CA SER A 64 -41.65 -2.44 -14.49
C SER A 64 -41.34 -1.41 -13.42
N VAL A 65 -41.68 -0.14 -13.64
CA VAL A 65 -41.54 0.91 -12.62
C VAL A 65 -42.46 0.61 -11.42
N ALA A 66 -43.68 0.13 -11.64
CA ALA A 66 -44.59 -0.23 -10.54
C ALA A 66 -44.08 -1.44 -9.74
N GLU A 67 -43.51 -2.43 -10.41
CA GLU A 67 -42.88 -3.59 -9.79
C GLU A 67 -41.64 -3.21 -8.96
N ALA A 68 -40.74 -2.41 -9.54
CA ALA A 68 -39.57 -1.89 -8.83
C ALA A 68 -39.96 -1.04 -7.62
N ARG A 69 -41.04 -0.27 -7.70
CA ARG A 69 -41.62 0.46 -6.55
C ARG A 69 -42.13 -0.48 -5.46
N ALA A 70 -42.82 -1.56 -5.81
CA ALA A 70 -43.29 -2.53 -4.82
C ALA A 70 -42.13 -3.27 -4.12
N LEU A 71 -41.04 -3.53 -4.84
CA LEU A 71 -39.81 -4.10 -4.29
C LEU A 71 -39.07 -3.11 -3.38
N ALA A 72 -39.06 -1.82 -3.74
CA ALA A 72 -38.55 -0.72 -2.92
C ALA A 72 -39.34 -0.56 -1.60
N ALA A 73 -40.66 -0.71 -1.67
CA ALA A 73 -41.60 -0.54 -0.55
C ALA A 73 -41.69 -1.75 0.40
N ARG A 74 -40.76 -2.72 0.32
CA ARG A 74 -40.68 -3.81 1.32
C ARG A 74 -40.52 -3.22 2.73
N PRO A 75 -40.98 -3.91 3.78
CA PRO A 75 -40.79 -3.43 5.16
C PRO A 75 -39.30 -3.15 5.41
N PRO A 76 -38.96 -2.13 6.23
CA PRO A 76 -37.58 -1.89 6.63
C PRO A 76 -37.01 -3.20 7.16
N ALA A 77 -35.74 -3.48 6.86
CA ALA A 77 -35.07 -4.61 7.48
C ALA A 77 -35.29 -4.50 8.98
N GLY A 78 -35.96 -5.48 9.58
CA GLY A 78 -36.32 -5.46 11.00
C GLY A 78 -35.05 -5.49 11.85
N ALA A 79 -34.46 -4.33 12.08
CA ALA A 79 -33.41 -4.14 13.06
C ALA A 79 -34.08 -4.25 14.42
N ALA A 80 -33.87 -5.37 15.10
CA ALA A 80 -34.24 -5.50 16.50
C ALA A 80 -33.28 -4.62 17.33
N GLY A 81 -33.59 -3.32 17.49
CA GLY A 81 -32.83 -2.37 18.31
C GLY A 81 -32.08 -1.29 17.49
N PRO A 82 -31.14 -0.54 18.11
CA PRO A 82 -30.44 0.60 17.52
C PRO A 82 -29.45 0.24 16.39
N ALA A 83 -29.54 -0.97 15.86
CA ALA A 83 -28.69 -1.46 14.79
C ALA A 83 -29.02 -0.73 13.48
N ALA A 84 -28.01 -0.14 12.88
CA ALA A 84 -28.10 0.50 11.57
C ALA A 84 -27.77 -0.53 10.50
N VAL A 85 -28.62 -0.60 9.47
CA VAL A 85 -28.40 -1.54 8.37
C VAL A 85 -27.62 -0.82 7.28
N PRO A 86 -26.41 -1.28 6.92
CA PRO A 86 -25.70 -0.73 5.78
C PRO A 86 -26.50 -1.04 4.53
N ILE A 87 -26.74 -0.02 3.72
CA ILE A 87 -27.46 -0.17 2.46
C ILE A 87 -26.58 0.31 1.30
N ASP A 88 -26.60 -0.45 0.21
CA ASP A 88 -26.25 0.12 -1.08
C ASP A 88 -27.34 1.16 -1.40
N PRO A 89 -26.99 2.44 -1.63
CA PRO A 89 -27.99 3.44 -2.03
C PRO A 89 -28.75 3.01 -3.29
N THR A 90 -28.19 2.07 -4.07
CA THR A 90 -28.83 1.34 -5.16
C THR A 90 -29.41 0.00 -4.66
N PHE A 91 -30.55 0.05 -3.97
CA PHE A 91 -31.13 -1.14 -3.35
C PHE A 91 -31.86 -2.10 -4.33
N LEU A 92 -31.95 -1.75 -5.62
CA LEU A 92 -32.39 -2.63 -6.69
C LEU A 92 -31.54 -2.39 -7.94
N VAL A 93 -30.79 -3.40 -8.38
CA VAL A 93 -30.20 -3.47 -9.71
C VAL A 93 -30.57 -4.82 -10.30
N ASP A 94 -31.48 -4.81 -11.26
CA ASP A 94 -31.98 -6.03 -11.89
C ASP A 94 -32.01 -5.85 -13.41
N THR A 95 -31.71 -6.91 -14.14
CA THR A 95 -31.82 -6.96 -15.60
C THR A 95 -32.50 -8.24 -16.00
N SER A 96 -33.61 -8.10 -16.71
CA SER A 96 -34.43 -9.23 -17.16
C SER A 96 -34.74 -9.12 -18.63
N THR A 97 -34.94 -10.25 -19.30
CA THR A 97 -35.35 -10.29 -20.70
C THR A 97 -36.81 -10.71 -20.82
N VAL A 98 -37.62 -9.91 -21.51
CA VAL A 98 -39.04 -10.18 -21.78
C VAL A 98 -39.24 -10.35 -23.27
N ASP A 99 -39.70 -11.52 -23.71
CA ASP A 99 -40.07 -11.74 -25.10
C ASP A 99 -41.50 -11.23 -25.36
N VAL A 100 -41.65 -10.30 -26.30
CA VAL A 100 -42.96 -9.84 -26.78
C VAL A 100 -43.05 -10.05 -28.28
N GLY A 101 -43.77 -11.10 -28.68
CA GLY A 101 -44.01 -11.41 -30.09
C GLY A 101 -42.77 -11.89 -30.84
N GLY A 102 -41.86 -12.61 -30.18
CA GLY A 102 -40.61 -13.14 -30.75
C GLY A 102 -39.47 -12.12 -30.78
N VAL A 103 -39.63 -10.97 -30.12
CA VAL A 103 -38.59 -9.95 -29.95
C VAL A 103 -38.19 -9.90 -28.48
N PRO A 104 -36.92 -10.20 -28.14
CA PRO A 104 -36.45 -10.07 -26.77
C PRO A 104 -36.22 -8.60 -26.43
N TYR A 105 -36.86 -8.12 -25.37
CA TYR A 105 -36.61 -6.82 -24.77
C TYR A 105 -35.81 -7.00 -23.49
N GLU A 106 -34.70 -6.29 -23.36
CA GLU A 106 -33.94 -6.23 -22.13
C GLU A 106 -34.48 -5.09 -21.27
N VAL A 107 -34.88 -5.39 -20.05
CA VAL A 107 -35.46 -4.48 -19.07
C VAL A 107 -34.50 -4.37 -17.90
N ARG A 108 -33.79 -3.25 -17.81
CA ARG A 108 -32.90 -2.91 -16.70
C ARG A 108 -33.64 -2.00 -15.72
N ARG A 109 -33.69 -2.39 -14.46
CA ARG A 109 -34.35 -1.66 -13.37
C ARG A 109 -33.29 -1.22 -12.37
N THR A 110 -33.31 0.05 -12.01
CA THR A 110 -32.46 0.62 -10.95
C THR A 110 -33.32 1.42 -9.99
N ALA A 111 -33.18 1.20 -8.69
CA ALA A 111 -33.81 2.04 -7.67
C ALA A 111 -32.73 2.60 -6.74
N THR A 112 -32.70 3.93 -6.62
CA THR A 112 -31.69 4.66 -5.85
C THR A 112 -32.33 5.62 -4.87
N VAL A 113 -31.74 5.77 -3.69
CA VAL A 113 -32.11 6.81 -2.73
C VAL A 113 -31.54 8.15 -3.20
N VAL A 114 -32.37 9.18 -3.36
CA VAL A 114 -31.98 10.52 -3.80
C VAL A 114 -32.57 11.60 -2.90
N ARG A 115 -31.99 12.80 -2.96
CA ARG A 115 -32.54 13.95 -2.24
C ARG A 115 -33.78 14.53 -2.92
N PRO A 116 -34.64 15.29 -2.22
CA PRO A 116 -35.80 15.97 -2.79
C PRO A 116 -35.45 16.89 -3.98
N GLU A 117 -34.35 17.63 -3.86
CA GLU A 117 -33.77 18.50 -4.90
C GLU A 117 -33.16 17.73 -6.08
N GLY A 118 -33.03 16.41 -5.97
CA GLY A 118 -32.36 15.54 -6.93
C GLY A 118 -30.87 15.33 -6.63
N GLY A 119 -30.32 14.24 -7.17
CA GLY A 119 -28.92 13.85 -6.94
C GLY A 119 -28.76 12.89 -5.75
N PRO A 120 -27.56 12.27 -5.61
CA PRO A 120 -27.31 11.25 -4.61
C PRO A 120 -27.40 11.82 -3.18
N VAL A 121 -27.70 10.93 -2.23
CA VAL A 121 -27.77 11.26 -0.80
C VAL A 121 -26.44 11.82 -0.26
N CYS A 122 -25.31 11.39 -0.85
CA CYS A 122 -23.96 11.85 -0.52
C CYS A 122 -23.51 13.12 -1.29
N GLY A 123 -24.42 13.90 -1.86
CA GLY A 123 -24.08 14.93 -2.87
C GLY A 123 -23.41 16.22 -2.38
N ASP A 124 -23.65 16.68 -1.14
CA ASP A 124 -23.18 18.01 -0.66
C ASP A 124 -22.32 17.91 0.62
N PRO A 125 -21.40 18.86 0.87
CA PRO A 125 -20.71 18.98 2.16
C PRO A 125 -21.71 19.33 3.27
N LEU A 126 -21.77 18.48 4.31
CA LEU A 126 -22.45 18.67 5.60
C LEU A 126 -23.59 19.70 5.60
N SER A 127 -24.82 19.26 5.30
CA SER A 127 -25.97 19.97 5.84
C SER A 127 -26.12 19.59 7.31
N ALA A 128 -25.70 20.48 8.21
CA ALA A 128 -26.03 20.40 9.65
C ALA A 128 -27.57 20.35 9.89
N VAL A 129 -28.35 20.73 8.86
CA VAL A 129 -29.80 20.70 8.83
C VAL A 129 -30.27 19.40 8.21
N ALA A 130 -31.07 18.62 8.95
CA ALA A 130 -31.76 17.46 8.41
C ALA A 130 -32.58 17.89 7.18
N THR A 131 -32.44 17.16 6.07
CA THR A 131 -33.22 17.42 4.86
C THR A 131 -34.49 16.55 4.87
N PRO A 132 -35.61 17.03 4.30
CA PRO A 132 -36.85 16.27 4.24
C PRO A 132 -36.67 14.98 3.43
N ALA A 133 -37.55 14.01 3.71
CA ALA A 133 -37.50 12.61 3.28
C ALA A 133 -36.82 12.34 1.93
N ALA A 134 -35.86 11.42 1.96
CA ALA A 134 -35.28 10.86 0.74
C ALA A 134 -36.37 10.36 -0.20
N LEU A 135 -36.14 10.53 -1.50
CA LEU A 135 -36.97 9.94 -2.54
C LEU A 135 -36.31 8.63 -3.00
N ALA A 136 -37.11 7.61 -3.29
CA ALA A 136 -36.68 6.52 -4.15
C ALA A 136 -36.84 6.97 -5.60
N GLU A 137 -35.74 7.16 -6.30
CA GLU A 137 -35.71 7.32 -7.75
C GLU A 137 -35.64 5.94 -8.41
N VAL A 138 -36.72 5.55 -9.07
CA VAL A 138 -36.81 4.32 -9.85
C VAL A 138 -36.62 4.67 -11.32
N ARG A 139 -35.55 4.16 -11.91
CA ARG A 139 -35.24 4.28 -13.34
C ARG A 139 -35.35 2.90 -14.00
N VAL A 140 -36.10 2.84 -15.09
CA VAL A 140 -36.21 1.64 -15.93
C VAL A 140 -35.77 1.97 -17.35
N GLU A 141 -34.87 1.16 -17.88
CA GLU A 141 -34.40 1.22 -19.25
C GLU A 141 -34.80 -0.03 -20.00
N VAL A 142 -35.45 0.15 -21.16
CA VAL A 142 -35.87 -0.96 -22.02
C VAL A 142 -35.19 -0.85 -23.37
N SER A 143 -34.41 -1.87 -23.73
CA SER A 143 -33.69 -1.97 -25.00
C SER A 143 -34.14 -3.22 -25.78
N TRP A 144 -33.85 -3.27 -27.08
CA TRP A 144 -34.09 -4.43 -27.96
C TRP A 144 -32.97 -4.51 -29.01
N PRO A 145 -32.77 -5.64 -29.71
CA PRO A 145 -31.58 -5.86 -30.55
C PRO A 145 -31.31 -4.81 -31.64
N THR A 146 -32.34 -4.10 -32.10
CA THR A 146 -32.19 -3.05 -33.13
C THR A 146 -32.28 -1.63 -32.57
N ALA A 147 -32.42 -1.47 -31.25
CA ALA A 147 -32.54 -0.18 -30.60
C ALA A 147 -31.21 0.58 -30.67
N ARG A 148 -31.24 1.80 -31.20
CA ARG A 148 -30.10 2.72 -31.10
C ARG A 148 -30.03 3.43 -29.74
N SER A 149 -31.18 3.55 -29.08
CA SER A 149 -31.32 4.17 -27.76
C SER A 149 -32.42 3.45 -26.98
N PRO A 150 -32.20 3.16 -25.68
CA PRO A 150 -33.21 2.56 -24.84
C PRO A 150 -34.36 3.55 -24.57
N VAL A 151 -35.54 3.01 -24.28
CA VAL A 151 -36.64 3.79 -23.70
C VAL A 151 -36.39 3.88 -22.20
N ARG A 152 -36.25 5.10 -21.68
CA ARG A 152 -36.03 5.36 -20.26
C ARG A 152 -37.30 5.95 -19.63
N VAL A 153 -37.73 5.38 -18.51
CA VAL A 153 -38.76 5.95 -17.64
C VAL A 153 -38.15 6.14 -16.26
N GLU A 154 -38.35 7.32 -15.68
CA GLU A 154 -37.85 7.68 -14.37
C GLU A 154 -39.01 8.23 -13.53
N GLN A 155 -39.11 7.76 -12.29
CA GLN A 155 -40.12 8.20 -11.35
C GLN A 155 -39.50 8.33 -9.96
N ARG A 156 -39.92 9.35 -9.20
CA ARG A 156 -39.50 9.59 -7.83
C ARG A 156 -40.68 9.44 -6.90
N GLU A 157 -40.49 8.72 -5.80
CA GLU A 157 -41.49 8.53 -4.75
C GLU A 157 -40.90 8.84 -3.37
N PRO A 158 -41.65 9.44 -2.44
CA PRO A 158 -41.15 9.68 -1.09
C PRO A 158 -40.98 8.38 -0.32
N LEU A 159 -39.82 8.19 0.32
CA LEU A 159 -39.58 7.11 1.28
C LEU A 159 -40.07 7.55 2.66
N THR A 160 -41.38 7.74 2.80
CA THR A 160 -42.01 8.12 4.07
C THR A 160 -41.65 7.10 5.16
N GLU A 161 -41.36 7.59 6.37
CA GLU A 161 -41.01 6.80 7.55
C GLU A 161 -39.62 6.14 7.55
N ARG A 162 -38.84 6.26 6.47
CA ARG A 162 -37.44 5.78 6.45
C ARG A 162 -36.46 6.90 6.70
N SER A 163 -35.49 6.64 7.56
CA SER A 163 -34.46 7.61 7.91
C SER A 163 -33.08 7.09 7.51
N PHE A 164 -32.22 8.01 7.06
CA PHE A 164 -30.91 7.64 6.52
C PHE A 164 -29.80 8.49 7.12
N VAL A 165 -28.67 7.84 7.39
CA VAL A 165 -27.39 8.52 7.61
C VAL A 165 -26.50 8.24 6.41
N ALA A 166 -26.04 9.29 5.74
CA ALA A 166 -25.14 9.18 4.59
C ALA A 166 -23.80 9.82 4.94
N VAL A 167 -22.70 9.15 4.61
CA VAL A 167 -21.34 9.62 4.86
C VAL A 167 -20.61 9.65 3.53
N ARG A 168 -20.16 10.84 3.14
CA ARG A 168 -19.29 11.04 1.99
C ARG A 168 -17.86 11.16 2.46
N VAL A 169 -16.99 10.31 1.94
CA VAL A 169 -15.55 10.35 2.19
C VAL A 169 -14.84 10.82 0.92
N HIS A 170 -13.99 11.85 1.06
CA HIS A 170 -13.23 12.41 -0.06
C HIS A 170 -11.81 12.80 0.34
N ASP A 171 -10.91 12.80 -0.62
CA ASP A 171 -9.52 13.27 -0.56
C ASP A 171 -9.37 14.35 -1.64
N ASP A 172 -9.23 15.61 -1.23
CA ASP A 172 -9.16 16.78 -2.12
C ASP A 172 -10.25 16.82 -3.22
N GLN A 173 -11.52 16.73 -2.78
CA GLN A 173 -12.73 16.63 -3.62
C GLN A 173 -12.90 15.33 -4.40
N GLN A 174 -11.91 14.44 -4.43
CA GLN A 174 -12.01 13.13 -5.07
C GLN A 174 -12.64 12.10 -4.12
N PRO A 175 -13.58 11.25 -4.57
CA PRO A 175 -14.19 10.24 -3.72
C PRO A 175 -13.20 9.15 -3.29
N VAL A 176 -13.27 8.72 -2.03
CA VAL A 176 -12.45 7.62 -1.49
C VAL A 176 -13.30 6.36 -1.38
N ALA A 177 -13.02 5.36 -2.24
CA ALA A 177 -13.72 4.08 -2.26
C ALA A 177 -13.06 3.03 -1.37
N GLY A 178 -13.85 2.07 -0.87
CA GLY A 178 -13.37 0.92 -0.10
C GLY A 178 -12.97 1.24 1.35
N LEU A 179 -13.25 2.45 1.86
CA LEU A 179 -13.00 2.80 3.25
C LEU A 179 -14.13 2.27 4.13
N GLU A 180 -13.80 1.61 5.23
CA GLU A 180 -14.79 1.19 6.23
C GLU A 180 -15.25 2.37 7.07
N VAL A 181 -16.56 2.54 7.17
CA VAL A 181 -17.25 3.57 7.94
C VAL A 181 -18.10 2.88 9.01
N ALA A 182 -17.84 3.15 10.28
CA ALA A 182 -18.66 2.73 11.39
C ALA A 182 -19.65 3.84 11.77
N LEU A 183 -20.93 3.50 11.82
CA LEU A 183 -21.94 4.33 12.45
C LEU A 183 -22.04 3.93 13.92
N LEU A 184 -21.90 4.90 14.80
CA LEU A 184 -22.06 4.74 16.23
C LEU A 184 -23.36 5.39 16.70
N SER A 185 -24.00 4.80 17.70
CA SER A 185 -25.21 5.34 18.32
C SER A 185 -25.05 5.46 19.84
N ALA A 186 -25.64 6.52 20.40
CA ALA A 186 -25.67 6.77 21.83
C ALA A 186 -27.06 7.27 22.26
N VAL A 187 -27.47 6.93 23.48
CA VAL A 187 -28.74 7.39 24.06
C VAL A 187 -28.78 8.90 24.39
N SER A 188 -27.63 9.58 24.37
CA SER A 188 -27.51 11.03 24.57
C SER A 188 -26.16 11.57 24.04
N ALA A 189 -26.04 12.89 23.88
CA ALA A 189 -24.87 13.58 23.30
C ALA A 189 -23.54 13.41 24.07
N GLY A 190 -23.55 12.80 25.26
CA GLY A 190 -22.36 12.55 26.08
C GLY A 190 -22.27 11.13 26.63
N ALA A 191 -23.15 10.22 26.21
CA ALA A 191 -23.02 8.81 26.56
C ALA A 191 -21.96 8.15 25.66
N PRO A 192 -21.20 7.16 26.17
CA PRO A 192 -20.25 6.42 25.34
C PRO A 192 -21.01 5.77 24.16
N PRO A 193 -20.64 6.09 22.91
CA PRO A 193 -21.36 5.58 21.76
C PRO A 193 -20.99 4.12 21.51
N GLY A 194 -21.98 3.29 21.21
CA GLY A 194 -21.82 1.90 20.81
C GLY A 194 -21.90 1.75 19.30
N LEU A 195 -21.30 0.70 18.75
CA LEU A 195 -21.39 0.40 17.33
C LEU A 195 -22.85 0.12 16.93
N ALA A 196 -23.37 0.90 15.99
CA ALA A 196 -24.69 0.71 15.39
C ALA A 196 -24.61 -0.12 14.11
N GLY A 197 -23.55 0.05 13.30
CA GLY A 197 -23.31 -0.73 12.09
C GLY A 197 -22.04 -0.27 11.36
N THR A 198 -21.58 -1.05 10.38
CA THR A 198 -20.45 -0.68 9.51
C THR A 198 -20.84 -0.78 8.03
N ALA A 199 -20.28 0.10 7.20
CA ALA A 199 -20.48 0.14 5.75
C ALA A 199 -19.17 0.52 5.07
N THR A 200 -18.87 -0.06 3.91
CA THR A 200 -17.72 0.33 3.09
C THR A 200 -18.13 1.36 2.04
N THR A 201 -17.30 2.39 1.81
CA THR A 201 -17.60 3.41 0.80
C THR A 201 -17.60 2.84 -0.62
N GLY A 202 -18.59 3.24 -1.43
CA GLY A 202 -18.67 2.93 -2.85
C GLY A 202 -17.64 3.70 -3.68
N THR A 203 -17.65 3.50 -5.01
CA THR A 203 -16.76 4.22 -5.95
C THR A 203 -16.98 5.74 -5.97
N ASP A 204 -18.12 6.19 -5.51
CA ASP A 204 -18.51 7.59 -5.31
C ASP A 204 -18.13 8.12 -3.92
N GLY A 205 -17.42 7.32 -3.10
CA GLY A 205 -17.00 7.68 -1.75
C GLY A 205 -18.16 7.68 -0.74
N CYS A 206 -19.30 7.08 -1.09
CA CYS A 206 -20.51 7.14 -0.29
C CYS A 206 -20.71 5.86 0.53
N ALA A 207 -21.02 6.02 1.82
CA ALA A 207 -21.51 4.97 2.71
C ALA A 207 -22.87 5.40 3.27
N VAL A 208 -23.89 4.54 3.19
CA VAL A 208 -25.27 4.88 3.60
C VAL A 208 -25.80 3.84 4.58
N PHE A 209 -26.47 4.32 5.62
CA PHE A 209 -27.10 3.54 6.66
C PHE A 209 -28.59 3.85 6.72
N GLU A 210 -29.43 2.81 6.67
CA GLU A 210 -30.84 2.93 7.07
C GLU A 210 -30.91 2.82 8.60
N VAL A 211 -31.56 3.79 9.23
CA VAL A 211 -31.72 3.86 10.68
C VAL A 211 -33.20 3.92 11.04
N ASP A 212 -33.58 3.27 12.14
CA ASP A 212 -34.94 3.35 12.69
C ASP A 212 -34.93 4.21 13.97
N PRO A 213 -35.24 5.51 13.87
CA PRO A 213 -35.29 6.39 15.04
C PRO A 213 -36.49 6.12 15.96
N ALA A 214 -37.44 5.24 15.57
CA ALA A 214 -38.66 4.92 16.31
C ALA A 214 -38.60 3.57 17.05
N ALA A 215 -37.56 2.77 16.83
CA ALA A 215 -37.41 1.43 17.43
C ALA A 215 -37.12 1.43 18.94
N ASP A 216 -36.86 2.57 19.57
CA ASP A 216 -36.57 2.69 21.02
C ASP A 216 -37.43 3.80 21.67
N PRO A 217 -38.15 3.54 22.79
CA PRO A 217 -39.06 4.49 23.44
C PRO A 217 -38.44 5.78 24.01
N ALA A 218 -37.13 6.01 23.88
CA ALA A 218 -36.50 7.28 24.21
C ALA A 218 -36.18 8.07 22.91
N PRO A 219 -36.73 9.30 22.71
CA PRO A 219 -36.63 10.02 21.43
C PRO A 219 -35.25 10.66 21.16
N SER A 220 -34.13 10.01 21.52
CA SER A 220 -32.83 10.68 21.69
C SER A 220 -31.60 9.92 21.21
N HIS A 221 -31.67 9.11 20.15
CA HIS A 221 -30.43 8.55 19.61
C HIS A 221 -29.59 9.63 18.93
N TRP A 222 -28.37 9.80 19.44
CA TRP A 222 -27.32 10.60 18.84
C TRP A 222 -26.46 9.68 17.98
N TYR A 223 -26.26 10.05 16.73
CA TYR A 223 -25.37 9.34 15.83
C TYR A 223 -24.03 10.04 15.74
N ALA A 224 -23.00 9.24 15.60
CA ALA A 224 -21.67 9.68 15.27
C ALA A 224 -21.05 8.71 14.28
N VAL A 225 -20.08 9.17 13.50
CA VAL A 225 -19.42 8.35 12.48
C VAL A 225 -17.96 8.22 12.84
N ASP A 226 -17.47 7.00 12.82
CA ASP A 226 -16.06 6.69 12.94
C ASP A 226 -15.63 6.00 11.66
N THR A 227 -14.84 6.66 10.83
CA THR A 227 -14.24 6.04 9.66
C THR A 227 -13.01 5.26 10.13
N GLY A 228 -12.96 3.95 9.86
CA GLY A 228 -12.04 2.99 10.48
C GLY A 228 -10.54 3.32 10.37
N ASP A 229 -9.70 2.51 11.02
CA ASP A 229 -8.31 2.83 11.32
C ASP A 229 -7.46 3.28 10.12
N ALA A 230 -6.90 4.49 10.32
CA ALA A 230 -5.60 5.06 9.98
C ALA A 230 -4.39 4.09 9.81
N THR A 231 -4.55 2.91 9.21
CA THR A 231 -3.43 2.02 8.83
C THR A 231 -2.63 2.56 7.64
N ALA A 232 -3.17 3.54 6.91
CA ALA A 232 -2.33 4.51 6.23
C ALA A 232 -1.91 5.54 7.29
N ALA A 233 -0.73 5.38 7.88
CA ALA A 233 -0.22 6.00 9.10
C ALA A 233 -0.08 7.55 9.12
N SER A 234 -0.97 8.29 8.46
CA SER A 234 -0.97 9.74 8.35
C SER A 234 -2.31 10.36 7.92
N ALA A 235 -3.41 9.59 7.89
CA ALA A 235 -4.72 10.11 7.51
C ALA A 235 -5.41 10.82 8.69
N GLN A 236 -5.74 12.11 8.56
CA GLN A 236 -6.55 12.87 9.52
C GLN A 236 -7.89 13.27 8.90
N TYR A 237 -8.96 13.26 9.72
CA TYR A 237 -10.30 13.61 9.29
C TYR A 237 -10.59 15.08 9.55
N VAL A 238 -11.06 15.81 8.53
CA VAL A 238 -11.51 17.20 8.65
C VAL A 238 -13.04 17.25 8.58
N THR A 239 -13.65 17.82 9.62
CA THR A 239 -15.09 18.09 9.67
C THR A 239 -15.43 19.38 8.91
N ALA A 240 -16.69 19.64 8.52
CA ALA A 240 -17.02 20.87 7.77
C ALA A 240 -16.83 22.18 8.55
N ASP A 241 -16.70 22.12 9.87
CA ASP A 241 -16.25 23.25 10.68
C ASP A 241 -14.71 23.36 10.77
N TRP A 242 -14.00 22.65 9.90
CA TRP A 242 -12.55 22.64 9.76
C TRP A 242 -11.80 22.16 11.01
N ARG A 243 -12.42 21.29 11.81
CA ARG A 243 -11.76 20.66 12.95
C ARG A 243 -11.15 19.33 12.54
N PHE A 244 -9.97 19.07 13.08
CA PHE A 244 -9.28 17.80 12.91
C PHE A 244 -9.77 16.83 13.97
N SER A 245 -10.16 15.63 13.56
CA SER A 245 -10.50 14.53 14.46
C SER A 245 -9.70 13.30 14.07
N THR A 246 -9.00 12.72 15.04
CA THR A 246 -8.58 11.31 14.98
C THR A 246 -9.69 10.51 15.66
N GLY A 247 -10.65 10.02 14.88
CA GLY A 247 -11.79 9.23 15.37
C GLY A 247 -13.16 9.91 15.18
N THR A 248 -14.11 9.52 16.02
CA THR A 248 -15.57 9.75 15.92
C THR A 248 -16.03 11.20 15.71
N VAL A 249 -16.75 11.44 14.60
CA VAL A 249 -17.42 12.71 14.25
C VAL A 249 -18.89 12.69 14.68
N PRO A 250 -19.34 13.60 15.57
CA PRO A 250 -20.74 13.65 15.98
C PRO A 250 -21.64 14.21 14.88
N LEU A 251 -22.71 13.50 14.55
CA LEU A 251 -23.71 13.93 13.57
C LEU A 251 -24.97 14.50 14.21
N GLY A 252 -25.31 14.04 15.41
CA GLY A 252 -26.52 14.46 16.13
C GLY A 252 -27.73 13.54 15.90
N ARG A 253 -28.94 14.04 16.19
CA ARG A 253 -30.19 13.27 16.08
C ARG A 253 -30.68 13.13 14.63
N VAL A 254 -31.35 12.02 14.33
CA VAL A 254 -32.05 11.82 13.04
C VAL A 254 -33.52 11.57 13.36
N GLY A 255 -34.42 12.39 12.82
CA GLY A 255 -35.86 12.22 12.97
C GLY A 255 -36.46 11.20 12.00
N PRO A 256 -37.70 10.75 12.23
CA PRO A 256 -38.42 9.88 11.29
C PRO A 256 -38.59 10.54 9.91
N GLY A 257 -38.20 9.86 8.84
CA GLY A 257 -38.26 10.41 7.50
C GLY A 257 -37.21 11.48 7.20
N GLU A 258 -36.12 11.55 7.98
CA GLU A 258 -35.03 12.50 7.77
C GLU A 258 -33.80 11.84 7.18
N VAL A 259 -33.08 12.60 6.36
CA VAL A 259 -31.73 12.27 5.90
C VAL A 259 -30.74 13.18 6.61
N ARG A 260 -29.71 12.57 7.19
CA ARG A 260 -28.56 13.29 7.74
C ARG A 260 -27.29 12.90 6.99
N SER A 261 -26.65 13.89 6.39
CA SER A 261 -25.42 13.71 5.61
C SER A 261 -24.21 14.21 6.40
N ALA A 262 -23.12 13.46 6.34
CA ALA A 262 -21.81 13.85 6.82
C ALA A 262 -20.81 13.85 5.67
N ALA A 263 -19.87 14.78 5.71
CA ALA A 263 -18.71 14.80 4.82
C ALA A 263 -17.47 14.65 5.70
N VAL A 264 -16.67 13.64 5.37
CA VAL A 264 -15.37 13.37 5.96
C VAL A 264 -14.35 13.66 4.88
N GLU A 265 -13.53 14.67 5.10
CA GLU A 265 -12.35 14.88 4.27
C GLU A 265 -11.19 14.12 4.91
N VAL A 266 -10.60 13.21 4.13
CA VAL A 266 -9.41 12.47 4.51
C VAL A 266 -8.21 13.25 3.97
N ARG A 267 -7.30 13.66 4.85
CA ARG A 267 -6.05 14.32 4.47
C ARG A 267 -4.87 13.44 4.82
N ARG A 268 -3.94 13.27 3.89
CA ARG A 268 -2.69 12.53 4.11
C ARG A 268 -1.58 13.49 4.46
N GLU A 269 -0.80 13.19 5.50
CA GLU A 269 0.37 14.03 5.81
C GLU A 269 1.41 13.94 4.70
N ALA A 270 1.85 15.10 4.21
CA ALA A 270 3.08 15.27 3.45
C ALA A 270 4.27 15.31 4.41
N THR A 271 5.38 14.66 4.05
CA THR A 271 6.58 14.56 4.86
C THR A 271 7.73 15.35 4.22
N LEU A 272 8.21 16.41 4.86
CA LEU A 272 9.50 17.00 4.50
C LEU A 272 10.60 16.34 5.33
N ARG A 273 11.68 15.91 4.68
CA ARG A 273 12.90 15.39 5.32
C ARG A 273 14.07 16.24 4.86
N PHE A 274 15.05 16.51 5.73
CA PHE A 274 16.23 17.23 5.30
C PHE A 274 17.51 16.80 6.01
N VAL A 275 18.62 16.92 5.29
CA VAL A 275 19.99 16.70 5.76
C VAL A 275 20.72 18.03 5.81
N LEU A 276 21.34 18.33 6.94
CA LEU A 276 22.17 19.53 7.10
C LEU A 276 23.62 19.21 6.69
N LEU A 277 24.27 20.13 5.98
CA LEU A 277 25.65 20.04 5.53
C LEU A 277 26.46 21.23 6.08
N ASP A 278 27.73 21.01 6.39
CA ASP A 278 28.69 22.06 6.72
C ASP A 278 29.07 22.91 5.48
N GLY A 279 29.93 23.91 5.66
CA GLY A 279 30.43 24.74 4.55
C GLY A 279 31.37 24.01 3.57
N ALA A 280 31.83 22.81 3.92
CA ALA A 280 32.61 21.91 3.05
C ALA A 280 31.74 20.84 2.38
N ARG A 281 30.40 20.90 2.55
CA ARG A 281 29.40 19.94 2.05
C ARG A 281 29.45 18.55 2.69
N ASN A 282 30.02 18.42 3.88
CA ASN A 282 29.91 17.21 4.68
C ASN A 282 28.61 17.24 5.50
N PRO A 283 27.92 16.11 5.69
CA PRO A 283 26.78 16.03 6.60
C PRO A 283 27.16 16.49 8.01
N LEU A 284 26.29 17.27 8.64
CA LEU A 284 26.35 17.61 10.05
C LEU A 284 25.56 16.57 10.85
N ALA A 285 26.09 16.13 11.98
CA ALA A 285 25.29 15.40 12.95
C ALA A 285 25.70 15.61 14.40
N GLY A 286 25.08 14.80 15.27
CA GLY A 286 25.27 14.93 16.71
C GLY A 286 24.95 16.33 17.22
N SER A 287 25.75 16.81 18.14
CA SER A 287 25.68 18.16 18.70
C SER A 287 26.04 19.27 17.73
N ASP A 288 26.62 18.96 16.55
CA ASP A 288 26.97 20.00 15.56
C ASP A 288 25.74 20.61 14.90
N THR A 289 24.59 19.96 15.07
CA THR A 289 23.28 20.52 14.70
C THR A 289 22.70 21.46 15.75
N ASP A 290 23.23 21.47 16.98
CA ASP A 290 22.68 22.26 18.08
C ASP A 290 22.83 23.77 17.82
N GLY A 291 21.71 24.48 17.80
CA GLY A 291 21.67 25.93 17.58
C GLY A 291 21.51 26.34 16.11
N VAL A 292 21.51 25.37 15.17
CA VAL A 292 21.02 25.61 13.81
C VAL A 292 19.50 25.80 13.87
N SER A 293 18.98 26.83 13.21
CA SER A 293 17.53 27.06 13.13
C SER A 293 17.07 26.86 11.70
N VAL A 294 16.02 26.06 11.53
CA VAL A 294 15.34 25.88 10.25
C VAL A 294 14.01 26.60 10.33
N SER A 295 13.72 27.36 9.28
CA SER A 295 12.49 28.11 9.20
C SER A 295 11.70 27.77 7.96
N LEU A 296 10.38 27.68 8.14
CA LEU A 296 9.41 27.44 7.08
C LEU A 296 8.44 28.60 7.02
N VAL A 297 8.10 29.00 5.81
CA VAL A 297 7.09 30.02 5.53
C VAL A 297 6.18 29.49 4.43
N ALA A 298 4.87 29.53 4.62
CA ALA A 298 3.95 29.29 3.53
C ALA A 298 4.16 30.36 2.45
N ALA A 299 4.30 29.96 1.19
CA ALA A 299 4.60 30.84 0.07
C ALA A 299 3.49 31.87 -0.19
N ASP A 300 2.27 31.58 0.24
CA ASP A 300 1.12 32.48 0.19
C ASP A 300 1.11 33.53 1.34
N GLY A 301 2.09 33.45 2.25
CA GLY A 301 2.26 34.36 3.38
C GLY A 301 1.22 34.19 4.50
N ARG A 302 0.40 33.13 4.46
CA ARG A 302 -0.55 32.80 5.51
C ARG A 302 0.02 31.71 6.41
N ALA A 303 0.17 32.01 7.70
CA ALA A 303 0.37 30.93 8.67
C ALA A 303 -0.94 30.18 8.74
N HIS A 304 -0.96 29.01 8.16
CA HIS A 304 -1.91 27.98 8.53
C HIS A 304 -1.73 27.64 10.02
N ASP A 305 -2.79 27.38 10.78
CA ASP A 305 -2.69 27.18 12.23
C ASP A 305 -1.64 26.10 12.56
N ALA A 306 -0.82 26.32 13.59
CA ALA A 306 0.32 25.45 13.94
C ALA A 306 -0.06 23.98 14.20
N GLU A 307 -1.36 23.71 14.45
CA GLU A 307 -1.92 22.36 14.56
C GLU A 307 -1.78 21.53 13.27
N GLN A 308 -1.60 22.20 12.12
CA GLN A 308 -1.50 21.61 10.78
C GLN A 308 -0.07 21.25 10.35
N VAL A 309 0.95 21.69 11.11
CA VAL A 309 2.36 21.39 10.85
C VAL A 309 2.97 20.78 12.12
N ARG A 310 3.20 19.47 12.11
CA ARG A 310 3.82 18.75 13.23
C ARG A 310 5.28 18.44 12.90
N SER A 311 6.14 18.50 13.92
CA SER A 311 7.58 18.27 13.80
C SER A 311 8.03 17.21 14.80
N THR A 312 9.04 16.43 14.44
CA THR A 312 9.79 15.60 15.40
C THR A 312 10.75 16.41 16.27
N ALA A 313 10.94 17.72 15.99
CA ALA A 313 11.75 18.65 16.77
C ALA A 313 10.91 19.55 17.71
N GLU A 314 11.51 20.03 18.80
CA GLU A 314 10.89 21.03 19.68
C GLU A 314 10.68 22.33 18.92
N ALA A 315 9.46 22.85 18.87
CA ALA A 315 9.19 24.21 18.38
C ALA A 315 9.54 25.23 19.49
N VAL A 316 10.25 26.30 19.14
CA VAL A 316 10.44 27.46 20.04
C VAL A 316 9.55 28.57 19.55
N ASP A 317 8.72 29.12 20.44
CA ASP A 317 7.83 30.27 20.29
C ASP A 317 7.65 30.82 18.85
N VAL A 318 6.44 30.64 18.32
CA VAL A 318 6.00 31.36 17.12
C VAL A 318 6.02 32.86 17.43
N VAL A 319 6.51 33.68 16.48
CA VAL A 319 6.66 35.17 16.50
C VAL A 319 8.09 35.61 16.88
N VAL A 320 8.83 36.39 16.07
CA VAL A 320 8.76 37.87 15.97
C VAL A 320 9.26 38.39 14.59
N PRO A 321 8.59 39.42 14.02
CA PRO A 321 8.87 40.01 12.70
C PRO A 321 10.06 40.97 12.70
N ASP A 322 10.71 41.13 11.53
CA ASP A 322 11.04 42.46 11.02
C ASP A 322 10.92 42.50 9.48
N ASP A 323 10.29 43.57 9.02
CA ASP A 323 9.93 43.97 7.66
C ASP A 323 9.04 43.03 6.79
N ARG A 324 7.73 43.29 6.91
CA ARG A 324 6.66 43.14 5.90
C ARG A 324 6.47 41.76 5.24
N SER A 325 5.43 41.06 5.74
CA SER A 325 4.53 40.09 5.06
C SER A 325 4.74 38.58 5.22
N ARG A 326 5.57 38.06 6.14
CA ARG A 326 5.73 36.59 6.25
C ARG A 326 5.59 36.05 7.68
N THR A 327 4.58 35.22 7.85
CA THR A 327 4.35 34.34 8.99
C THR A 327 5.25 33.11 8.87
N ALA A 328 6.23 32.98 9.76
CA ALA A 328 7.26 31.93 9.72
C ALA A 328 7.22 31.05 10.96
N TRP A 329 7.43 29.74 10.78
CA TRP A 329 7.74 28.81 11.86
C TRP A 329 9.26 28.66 11.96
N ARG A 330 9.79 28.64 13.19
CA ARG A 330 11.22 28.39 13.46
C ARG A 330 11.36 27.19 14.38
N TYR A 331 12.13 26.21 13.92
CA TYR A 331 12.45 24.99 14.65
C TYR A 331 13.94 25.00 14.98
N PRO A 332 14.35 24.97 16.25
CA PRO A 332 15.73 24.62 16.58
C PRO A 332 16.00 23.18 16.15
N ALA A 333 17.09 22.98 15.41
CA ALA A 333 17.73 21.68 15.37
C ALA A 333 18.33 21.45 16.77
N ARG A 334 17.81 20.44 17.48
CA ARG A 334 18.34 19.99 18.76
C ARG A 334 18.68 18.52 18.66
N HIS A 335 19.77 18.15 19.31
CA HIS A 335 20.12 16.78 19.60
C HIS A 335 19.08 16.15 20.53
N ARG A 336 18.21 15.29 20.00
CA ARG A 336 17.34 14.37 20.74
C ARG A 336 17.50 12.94 20.22
N ASP A 337 17.75 11.98 21.11
CA ASP A 337 17.89 10.56 20.78
C ASP A 337 16.52 9.94 20.53
N LEU A 338 16.24 9.54 19.28
CA LEU A 338 15.01 8.82 18.92
C LEU A 338 15.03 7.34 19.33
N ALA A 339 16.16 6.83 19.86
CA ALA A 339 16.25 5.49 20.42
C ALA A 339 15.77 5.40 21.88
N ALA A 340 15.57 6.53 22.57
CA ALA A 340 15.30 6.56 24.02
C ALA A 340 13.91 7.09 24.42
N ASP A 341 13.15 7.72 23.52
CA ASP A 341 11.81 8.23 23.82
C ASP A 341 10.73 7.41 23.11
N GLY A 342 9.90 6.77 23.94
CA GLY A 342 8.83 5.88 23.51
C GLY A 342 7.88 6.49 22.48
N LEU A 343 7.50 5.61 21.54
CA LEU A 343 6.29 5.64 20.71
C LEU A 343 5.27 6.69 21.15
N TRP A 344 5.07 7.71 20.31
CA TRP A 344 3.94 8.64 20.48
C TRP A 344 2.63 8.04 19.99
N TRP A 345 2.26 6.84 20.43
CA TRP A 345 0.87 6.34 20.39
C TRP A 345 0.72 5.23 21.44
N THR A 346 -0.15 5.45 22.43
CA THR A 346 -0.80 4.35 23.17
C THR A 346 -2.31 4.44 22.96
N ALA A 347 -2.77 3.84 21.87
CA ALA A 347 -4.05 3.16 21.80
C ALA A 347 -3.73 1.66 21.59
N GLY A 348 -4.50 0.79 22.23
CA GLY A 348 -4.03 -0.53 22.67
C GLY A 348 -3.69 -1.53 21.57
N GLY A 349 -2.75 -2.42 21.91
CA GLY A 349 -2.45 -3.63 21.16
C GLY A 349 -0.95 -3.87 21.12
N ALA A 350 -0.40 -4.63 22.08
CA ALA A 350 0.92 -5.21 21.89
C ALA A 350 0.90 -6.02 20.57
N PRO A 351 1.92 -5.91 19.69
CA PRO A 351 1.99 -6.78 18.53
C PRO A 351 2.01 -8.22 19.05
N VAL A 352 0.98 -9.00 18.70
CA VAL A 352 1.02 -10.45 18.89
C VAL A 352 2.03 -10.96 17.88
N VAL A 353 3.29 -11.07 18.30
CA VAL A 353 4.31 -11.80 17.56
C VAL A 353 3.87 -13.26 17.59
N THR A 354 3.43 -13.77 16.44
CA THR A 354 3.17 -15.20 16.30
C THR A 354 4.55 -15.88 16.23
N PRO A 355 4.89 -16.77 17.18
CA PRO A 355 6.22 -17.36 17.21
C PRO A 355 6.45 -18.18 15.94
N SER A 356 7.59 -18.00 15.31
CA SER A 356 8.01 -18.62 14.07
C SER A 356 8.43 -20.08 14.28
N SER A 357 7.99 -20.95 13.36
CA SER A 357 8.42 -22.35 13.29
C SER A 357 9.88 -22.45 12.85
N VAL A 358 10.51 -23.57 13.19
CA VAL A 358 11.87 -23.89 12.75
C VAL A 358 12.01 -23.89 11.23
N THR A 359 13.05 -23.23 10.73
CA THR A 359 13.51 -23.24 9.34
C THR A 359 14.99 -23.61 9.28
N ILE A 360 15.34 -24.66 8.54
CA ILE A 360 16.73 -25.07 8.36
C ILE A 360 17.38 -24.17 7.30
N THR A 361 18.50 -23.54 7.66
CA THR A 361 19.26 -22.62 6.80
C THR A 361 20.53 -23.24 6.25
N LEU A 362 21.07 -24.29 6.90
CA LEU A 362 22.19 -25.09 6.41
C LEU A 362 21.87 -26.57 6.60
N HIS A 363 21.98 -27.36 5.53
CA HIS A 363 21.79 -28.81 5.56
C HIS A 363 23.13 -29.54 5.67
N PRO A 364 23.18 -30.74 6.30
CA PRO A 364 24.37 -31.56 6.27
C PRO A 364 24.66 -32.00 4.84
N VAL A 365 25.95 -32.08 4.50
CA VAL A 365 26.42 -32.44 3.16
C VAL A 365 27.16 -33.77 3.17
N ASP A 366 27.16 -34.46 2.04
CA ASP A 366 27.89 -35.73 1.87
C ASP A 366 29.37 -35.56 2.24
N GLN A 367 29.91 -36.53 2.97
CA GLN A 367 31.29 -36.56 3.46
C GLN A 367 32.08 -37.64 2.74
N GLU A 368 33.32 -37.30 2.35
CA GLU A 368 34.28 -38.26 1.83
C GLU A 368 35.48 -38.30 2.78
N VAL A 369 35.70 -39.46 3.41
CA VAL A 369 36.66 -39.61 4.52
C VAL A 369 37.56 -40.82 4.33
N GLN A 370 38.80 -40.74 4.79
CA GLN A 370 39.68 -41.89 4.86
C GLN A 370 39.20 -42.88 5.93
N GLY A 371 39.58 -44.16 5.80
CA GLY A 371 39.10 -45.25 6.68
C GLY A 371 39.29 -45.03 8.19
N THR A 372 40.23 -44.17 8.59
CA THR A 372 40.56 -43.88 9.99
C THR A 372 40.07 -42.51 10.47
N GLU A 373 39.49 -41.67 9.61
CA GLU A 373 39.06 -40.31 9.98
C GLU A 373 37.58 -40.28 10.37
N PRO A 374 37.15 -39.45 11.34
CA PRO A 374 35.73 -39.27 11.66
C PRO A 374 34.99 -38.53 10.53
N ALA A 375 33.74 -38.88 10.27
CA ALA A 375 32.85 -38.08 9.41
C ALA A 375 32.15 -37.01 10.27
N VAL A 376 32.15 -35.75 9.81
CA VAL A 376 31.57 -34.61 10.53
C VAL A 376 30.39 -34.04 9.74
N PHE A 377 29.27 -33.79 10.41
CA PHE A 377 28.08 -33.20 9.81
C PHE A 377 27.65 -31.98 10.59
N GLU A 378 27.22 -30.95 9.88
CA GLU A 378 26.79 -29.67 10.45
C GLU A 378 25.37 -29.32 10.02
N ILE A 379 24.68 -28.55 10.87
CA ILE A 379 23.33 -28.05 10.65
C ILE A 379 23.20 -26.64 11.21
N ALA A 380 22.47 -25.77 10.52
CA ALA A 380 22.03 -24.48 11.04
C ALA A 380 20.53 -24.30 10.79
N ALA A 381 19.84 -23.70 11.74
CA ALA A 381 18.41 -23.44 11.67
C ALA A 381 18.05 -22.18 12.45
N THR A 382 16.93 -21.56 12.08
CA THR A 382 16.34 -20.41 12.76
C THR A 382 14.91 -20.75 13.23
N GLY A 383 14.42 -20.09 14.27
CA GLY A 383 13.07 -20.26 14.81
C GLY A 383 12.97 -19.64 16.20
N ASP A 384 11.74 -19.34 16.66
CA ASP A 384 11.56 -18.69 17.96
C ASP A 384 11.65 -19.68 19.12
N GLY A 385 12.37 -19.30 20.18
CA GLY A 385 12.64 -20.13 21.34
C GLY A 385 13.85 -21.06 21.17
N PRO A 386 14.19 -21.86 22.21
CA PRO A 386 15.33 -22.77 22.13
C PRO A 386 15.11 -23.82 21.03
N LEU A 387 16.15 -24.02 20.22
CA LEU A 387 16.15 -25.03 19.16
C LEU A 387 16.77 -26.33 19.69
N HIS A 388 16.00 -27.41 19.60
CA HIS A 388 16.47 -28.77 19.89
C HIS A 388 16.79 -29.49 18.59
N VAL A 389 18.03 -29.97 18.47
CA VAL A 389 18.52 -30.73 17.32
C VAL A 389 18.61 -32.22 17.69
N LEU A 390 18.03 -33.08 16.87
CA LEU A 390 18.14 -34.54 16.95
C LEU A 390 18.79 -35.06 15.66
N TRP A 391 19.99 -35.60 15.78
CA TRP A 391 20.67 -36.28 14.69
C TRP A 391 20.17 -37.72 14.57
N GLN A 392 19.88 -38.14 13.34
CA GLN A 392 19.40 -39.49 13.03
C GLN A 392 20.28 -40.13 11.95
N VAL A 393 20.43 -41.45 12.04
CA VAL A 393 21.21 -42.27 11.12
C VAL A 393 20.37 -43.36 10.46
N SER A 394 20.76 -43.76 9.26
CA SER A 394 20.13 -44.80 8.46
C SER A 394 21.18 -45.62 7.71
N GLY A 395 21.05 -46.94 7.72
CA GLY A 395 21.91 -47.88 6.98
C GLY A 395 21.24 -48.48 5.74
N ASP A 396 19.95 -48.22 5.52
CA ASP A 396 19.18 -48.71 4.38
C ASP A 396 18.99 -47.64 3.29
N GLY A 397 19.66 -46.50 3.42
CA GLY A 397 19.57 -45.39 2.46
C GLY A 397 18.38 -44.46 2.69
N GLY A 398 17.86 -44.44 3.93
CA GLY A 398 16.85 -43.49 4.40
C GLY A 398 15.44 -44.07 4.57
N TYR A 399 15.25 -45.39 4.49
CA TYR A 399 13.95 -46.03 4.72
C TYR A 399 13.64 -46.15 6.21
N THR A 400 14.64 -46.43 7.04
CA THR A 400 14.52 -46.43 8.50
C THR A 400 15.57 -45.51 9.13
N TRP A 401 15.16 -44.77 10.16
CA TRP A 401 15.98 -43.79 10.85
C TRP A 401 16.03 -44.11 12.33
N HIS A 402 17.22 -44.06 12.90
CA HIS A 402 17.47 -44.30 14.31
C HIS A 402 18.14 -43.06 14.91
N ASP A 403 17.77 -42.73 16.14
CA ASP A 403 18.32 -41.57 16.85
C ASP A 403 19.78 -41.83 17.22
N LEU A 404 20.66 -40.91 16.81
CA LEU A 404 22.09 -40.96 17.05
C LEU A 404 22.47 -40.14 18.28
N ASP A 405 22.11 -38.86 18.28
CA ASP A 405 22.40 -37.92 19.37
C ASP A 405 21.42 -36.75 19.34
N SER A 406 21.23 -36.08 20.47
CA SER A 406 20.32 -34.93 20.58
C SER A 406 20.78 -33.92 21.61
N GLY A 407 20.59 -32.63 21.32
CA GLY A 407 20.91 -31.56 22.25
C GLY A 407 20.28 -30.22 21.88
N GLU A 408 20.24 -29.30 22.85
CA GLU A 408 19.98 -27.88 22.59
C GLU A 408 21.20 -27.28 21.87
N GLU A 409 20.95 -26.55 20.78
CA GLU A 409 22.00 -25.90 19.96
C GLU A 409 23.11 -26.84 19.44
N MET A 410 22.83 -28.15 19.33
CA MET A 410 23.78 -29.14 18.80
C MET A 410 23.91 -29.03 17.26
N THR A 411 24.68 -28.05 16.80
CA THR A 411 24.86 -27.72 15.38
C THR A 411 25.79 -28.67 14.62
N SER A 412 26.45 -29.62 15.30
CA SER A 412 27.29 -30.63 14.65
C SER A 412 27.23 -32.01 15.31
N VAL A 413 27.52 -33.06 14.54
CA VAL A 413 27.72 -34.43 15.03
C VAL A 413 28.90 -35.07 14.33
N GLN A 414 29.66 -35.89 15.06
CA GLN A 414 30.80 -36.64 14.54
C GLN A 414 30.55 -38.15 14.62
N VAL A 415 30.93 -38.87 13.57
CA VAL A 415 30.88 -40.33 13.49
C VAL A 415 32.30 -40.90 13.28
N PRO A 416 33.01 -41.20 14.38
CA PRO A 416 34.32 -41.85 14.34
C PRO A 416 34.31 -43.21 13.63
N PRO A 417 35.47 -43.69 13.15
CA PRO A 417 35.57 -45.05 12.62
C PRO A 417 35.35 -46.08 13.75
N GLY A 418 34.64 -47.16 13.44
CA GLY A 418 34.37 -48.24 14.40
C GLY A 418 33.31 -47.92 15.46
N THR A 419 32.64 -46.76 15.38
CA THR A 419 31.47 -46.47 16.23
C THR A 419 30.36 -47.48 15.97
N GLU A 420 29.89 -48.17 17.01
CA GLU A 420 28.68 -48.98 16.92
C GLU A 420 27.47 -48.06 16.80
N LEU A 421 26.86 -48.02 15.61
CA LEU A 421 25.75 -47.12 15.33
C LEU A 421 24.39 -47.80 15.61
N PRO A 422 23.39 -47.02 16.05
CA PRO A 422 22.01 -47.49 16.22
C PRO A 422 21.46 -48.17 14.95
N GLY A 423 20.61 -49.19 15.12
CA GLY A 423 20.05 -49.95 13.99
C GLY A 423 20.97 -51.04 13.43
N GLY A 424 22.07 -51.36 14.11
CA GLY A 424 23.00 -52.43 13.71
C GLY A 424 23.88 -52.06 12.50
N ILE A 425 24.04 -50.77 12.24
CA ILE A 425 24.86 -50.25 11.15
C ILE A 425 26.34 -50.44 11.53
N THR A 426 27.02 -51.31 10.80
CA THR A 426 28.44 -51.67 11.04
C THR A 426 29.38 -51.21 9.94
N ASP A 427 28.85 -50.88 8.76
CA ASP A 427 29.59 -50.31 7.64
C ASP A 427 29.26 -48.82 7.51
N ARG A 428 30.28 -47.97 7.66
CA ARG A 428 30.13 -46.53 7.54
C ARG A 428 29.88 -46.08 6.09
N GLY A 429 30.28 -46.88 5.09
CA GLY A 429 30.09 -46.56 3.67
C GLY A 429 28.63 -46.61 3.19
N VAL A 430 27.72 -47.18 3.98
CA VAL A 430 26.28 -47.18 3.70
C VAL A 430 25.50 -46.15 4.54
N LEU A 431 26.20 -45.42 5.41
CA LEU A 431 25.60 -44.51 6.37
C LEU A 431 24.97 -43.29 5.67
N SER A 432 23.71 -43.03 6.01
CA SER A 432 22.99 -41.80 5.71
C SER A 432 22.64 -41.07 7.01
N VAL A 433 22.80 -39.75 7.05
CA VAL A 433 22.62 -38.91 8.25
C VAL A 433 21.65 -37.77 7.94
N ARG A 434 20.78 -37.42 8.90
CA ARG A 434 19.92 -36.22 8.84
C ARG A 434 19.76 -35.62 10.23
N ALA A 435 19.35 -34.36 10.29
CA ALA A 435 18.93 -33.69 11.52
C ALA A 435 17.43 -33.40 11.52
N VAL A 436 16.79 -33.51 12.68
CA VAL A 436 15.45 -33.00 12.96
C VAL A 436 15.60 -31.87 13.96
N VAL A 437 15.21 -30.66 13.57
CA VAL A 437 15.30 -29.48 14.42
C VAL A 437 13.90 -29.06 14.84
N SER A 438 13.68 -28.83 16.14
CA SER A 438 12.37 -28.52 16.70
C SER A 438 12.40 -27.37 17.70
N ASN A 439 11.29 -26.65 17.80
CA ASN A 439 11.05 -25.64 18.83
C ASN A 439 9.63 -25.80 19.39
N GLY A 440 9.20 -24.89 20.26
CA GLY A 440 7.86 -24.91 20.86
C GLY A 440 6.70 -24.72 19.87
N VAL A 441 6.96 -24.42 18.59
CA VAL A 441 5.96 -24.15 17.55
C VAL A 441 5.87 -25.27 16.52
N GLY A 442 7.01 -25.86 16.12
CA GLY A 442 7.07 -26.83 15.04
C GLY A 442 8.43 -27.50 14.92
N HIS A 443 8.62 -28.27 13.84
CA HIS A 443 9.87 -28.94 13.53
C HIS A 443 10.16 -28.95 12.02
N ALA A 444 11.42 -29.04 11.66
CA ALA A 444 11.92 -29.19 10.30
C ALA A 444 12.91 -30.37 10.24
N VAL A 445 12.92 -31.08 9.11
CA VAL A 445 13.84 -32.21 8.86
C VAL A 445 14.80 -31.81 7.74
N SER A 446 16.10 -32.04 7.95
CA SER A 446 17.13 -31.68 6.98
C SER A 446 17.11 -32.58 5.76
N ALA A 447 17.79 -32.14 4.70
CA ALA A 447 18.26 -33.06 3.66
C ALA A 447 19.19 -34.13 4.27
N THR A 448 19.30 -35.26 3.58
CA THR A 448 20.12 -36.39 3.99
C THR A 448 21.51 -36.31 3.39
N ALA A 449 22.53 -36.53 4.22
CA ALA A 449 23.93 -36.64 3.82
C ALA A 449 24.44 -38.09 3.90
N ARG A 450 25.45 -38.46 3.11
CA ARG A 450 26.05 -39.80 3.04
C ARG A 450 27.54 -39.77 3.34
N VAL A 451 28.09 -40.91 3.77
CA VAL A 451 29.56 -41.07 3.91
C VAL A 451 30.12 -41.98 2.82
N ARG A 452 31.14 -41.50 2.11
CA ARG A 452 32.00 -42.31 1.24
C ARG A 452 33.34 -42.56 1.93
N VAL A 453 33.68 -43.83 2.16
CA VAL A 453 34.97 -44.21 2.77
C VAL A 453 35.98 -44.55 1.69
N LEU A 454 37.09 -43.81 1.66
CA LEU A 454 38.22 -44.07 0.76
C LEU A 454 39.18 -45.12 1.34
N PRO A 455 39.81 -45.96 0.49
CA PRO A 455 40.84 -46.89 0.93
C PRO A 455 42.08 -46.11 1.40
N ALA A 456 42.63 -46.52 2.55
CA ALA A 456 43.81 -45.89 3.14
C ALA A 456 45.02 -45.98 2.17
N GLU A 457 45.56 -44.82 1.77
CA GLU A 457 46.75 -44.73 0.93
C GLU A 457 48.05 -44.95 1.75
N GLU A 458 49.02 -45.63 1.14
CA GLU A 458 50.37 -45.85 1.70
C GLU A 458 51.12 -44.51 1.84
N GLU A 459 51.87 -44.37 2.94
CA GLU A 459 52.55 -43.16 3.44
C GLU A 459 53.27 -42.30 2.37
N GLU A 460 52.78 -41.07 2.17
CA GLU A 460 53.53 -39.94 1.60
C GLU A 460 54.26 -39.14 2.71
N PRO A 461 55.38 -38.46 2.40
CA PRO A 461 56.27 -37.90 3.40
C PRO A 461 55.65 -36.70 4.12
N ALA A 462 56.05 -36.47 5.38
CA ALA A 462 55.51 -35.43 6.26
C ALA A 462 55.25 -34.09 5.55
N PRO A 463 54.04 -33.49 5.73
CA PRO A 463 53.69 -32.24 5.08
C PRO A 463 54.64 -31.14 5.55
N GLN A 464 55.24 -30.42 4.60
CA GLN A 464 55.97 -29.21 4.90
C GLN A 464 54.99 -28.22 5.56
N PRO A 465 55.40 -27.49 6.62
CA PRO A 465 54.52 -26.55 7.29
C PRO A 465 54.03 -25.51 6.26
N ALA A 466 52.71 -25.46 6.09
CA ALA A 466 52.09 -24.62 5.08
C ALA A 466 52.08 -23.16 5.54
N LEU A 467 52.35 -22.24 4.61
CA LEU A 467 52.14 -20.80 4.79
C LEU A 467 50.71 -20.55 5.29
N PRO A 468 50.49 -19.56 6.19
CA PRO A 468 49.14 -19.18 6.55
C PRO A 468 48.38 -18.70 5.31
N VAL A 469 47.09 -19.04 5.23
CA VAL A 469 46.17 -18.64 4.16
C VAL A 469 44.91 -18.07 4.80
N ILE A 470 44.56 -16.84 4.47
CA ILE A 470 43.32 -16.23 4.95
C ILE A 470 42.13 -16.96 4.34
N THR A 471 41.23 -17.45 5.18
CA THR A 471 39.98 -18.13 4.78
C THR A 471 38.75 -17.24 4.99
N MET A 472 38.82 -16.28 5.90
CA MET A 472 37.81 -15.23 6.06
C MET A 472 38.48 -13.87 6.23
N SER A 473 38.07 -12.91 5.39
CA SER A 473 38.48 -11.51 5.49
C SER A 473 37.41 -10.70 6.21
N PRO A 474 37.77 -9.59 6.88
CA PRO A 474 36.78 -8.69 7.45
C PRO A 474 35.88 -8.14 6.35
N VAL A 475 34.65 -7.82 6.72
CA VAL A 475 33.61 -7.33 5.82
C VAL A 475 33.33 -5.86 6.09
N ASP A 476 33.00 -5.10 5.05
CA ASP A 476 32.56 -3.71 5.15
C ASP A 476 31.43 -3.54 6.17
N ALA A 477 31.49 -2.45 6.93
CA ALA A 477 30.54 -2.15 7.99
C ALA A 477 29.96 -0.75 7.85
N THR A 478 28.70 -0.61 8.27
CA THR A 478 27.97 0.65 8.31
C THR A 478 27.56 0.96 9.75
N ALA A 479 27.94 2.13 10.27
CA ALA A 479 27.70 2.49 11.67
C ALA A 479 27.55 4.01 11.85
N SER A 480 27.05 4.45 13.01
CA SER A 480 26.97 5.88 13.37
C SER A 480 28.21 6.35 14.13
N VAL A 481 28.44 7.67 14.15
CA VAL A 481 29.45 8.24 15.06
C VAL A 481 29.02 7.96 16.50
N GLY A 482 29.96 7.48 17.31
CA GLY A 482 29.74 6.99 18.68
C GLY A 482 29.49 5.49 18.78
N ASP A 483 29.13 4.81 17.69
CA ASP A 483 29.00 3.34 17.68
C ASP A 483 30.38 2.66 17.72
N ARG A 484 30.37 1.36 18.03
CA ARG A 484 31.52 0.47 17.86
C ARG A 484 31.20 -0.60 16.83
N VAL A 485 32.21 -0.99 16.06
CA VAL A 485 32.10 -2.02 15.03
C VAL A 485 33.07 -3.15 15.33
N THR A 486 32.60 -4.39 15.19
CA THR A 486 33.43 -5.60 15.33
C THR A 486 33.78 -6.15 13.96
N PHE A 487 35.07 -6.39 13.73
CA PHE A 487 35.61 -7.07 12.56
C PHE A 487 36.11 -8.46 12.92
N GLU A 488 35.93 -9.40 12.01
CA GLU A 488 36.36 -10.79 12.18
C GLU A 488 37.22 -11.24 11.00
N ALA A 489 38.19 -12.12 11.27
CA ALA A 489 39.03 -12.76 10.28
C ALA A 489 39.34 -14.21 10.69
N SER A 490 39.70 -15.06 9.73
CA SER A 490 40.20 -16.41 10.00
C SER A 490 41.23 -16.84 8.95
N ALA A 491 42.10 -17.79 9.35
CA ALA A 491 43.13 -18.33 8.48
C ALA A 491 43.37 -19.83 8.75
N GLU A 492 43.86 -20.53 7.74
CA GLU A 492 44.31 -21.92 7.79
C GLU A 492 45.81 -22.03 7.50
N GLY A 493 46.43 -23.18 7.78
CA GLY A 493 47.87 -23.41 7.60
C GLY A 493 48.59 -23.72 8.92
N ALA A 494 49.91 -23.50 8.97
CA ALA A 494 50.65 -23.59 10.22
C ALA A 494 50.09 -22.60 11.26
N PRO A 495 50.09 -22.94 12.58
CA PRO A 495 49.45 -22.12 13.60
C PRO A 495 49.96 -20.68 13.57
N ALA A 496 49.04 -19.72 13.59
CA ALA A 496 49.36 -18.31 13.69
C ALA A 496 50.15 -18.07 14.99
N GLN A 497 51.26 -17.36 14.91
CA GLN A 497 51.98 -16.88 16.09
C GLN A 497 51.34 -15.59 16.60
N TYR A 498 50.88 -14.74 15.68
CA TYR A 498 50.20 -13.47 15.97
C TYR A 498 49.17 -13.14 14.88
N VAL A 499 48.08 -12.52 15.30
CA VAL A 499 47.12 -11.80 14.45
C VAL A 499 47.21 -10.32 14.80
N LEU A 500 47.58 -9.49 13.82
CA LEU A 500 47.74 -8.05 13.95
C LEU A 500 46.66 -7.34 13.13
N TRP A 501 45.84 -6.52 13.80
CA TRP A 501 44.89 -5.63 13.12
C TRP A 501 45.56 -4.32 12.76
N GLN A 502 45.32 -3.85 11.53
CA GLN A 502 45.84 -2.59 11.02
C GLN A 502 44.71 -1.75 10.44
N SER A 503 44.86 -0.42 10.51
CA SER A 503 43.99 0.53 9.80
C SER A 503 44.75 1.39 8.81
N SER A 504 44.06 1.92 7.82
CA SER A 504 44.61 2.86 6.84
C SER A 504 43.63 4.00 6.60
N SER A 505 44.14 5.23 6.66
CA SER A 505 43.40 6.47 6.37
C SER A 505 43.63 7.00 4.96
N ASP A 506 44.51 6.35 4.18
CA ASP A 506 44.96 6.81 2.86
C ASP A 506 44.75 5.74 1.76
N SER A 507 43.67 4.97 1.89
CA SER A 507 43.29 3.92 0.93
C SER A 507 44.40 2.88 0.70
N GLY A 508 45.07 2.50 1.78
CA GLY A 508 46.03 1.41 1.82
C GLY A 508 47.47 1.78 1.44
N LEU A 509 47.79 3.07 1.26
CA LEU A 509 49.17 3.52 1.00
C LEU A 509 50.05 3.37 2.25
N THR A 510 49.50 3.65 3.42
CA THR A 510 50.12 3.41 4.73
C THR A 510 49.16 2.69 5.66
N TRP A 511 49.71 1.94 6.63
CA TRP A 511 48.95 1.12 7.57
C TRP A 511 49.51 1.33 8.98
N ASP A 512 48.63 1.64 9.92
CA ASP A 512 48.92 1.80 11.34
C ASP A 512 48.48 0.55 12.11
N ASP A 513 49.33 0.08 13.02
CA ASP A 513 49.06 -1.07 13.88
C ASP A 513 48.08 -0.70 15.01
N LEU A 514 47.00 -1.48 15.14
CA LEU A 514 45.93 -1.25 16.13
C LEU A 514 46.10 -2.14 17.37
N ALA A 515 46.17 -3.46 17.16
CA ALA A 515 46.25 -4.46 18.22
C ALA A 515 46.83 -5.77 17.71
N VAL A 516 47.54 -6.51 18.58
CA VAL A 516 48.20 -7.78 18.25
C VAL A 516 48.11 -8.79 19.39
N ASP A 517 47.68 -10.01 19.09
CA ASP A 517 47.71 -11.17 20.00
C ASP A 517 47.72 -12.49 19.20
N ALA A 518 48.05 -13.62 19.83
CA ALA A 518 48.11 -14.94 19.19
C ALA A 518 46.74 -15.44 18.68
N ASP A 519 45.64 -15.03 19.32
CA ASP A 519 44.26 -15.46 19.01
C ASP A 519 43.30 -14.28 18.76
N LEU A 520 43.79 -13.12 18.30
CA LEU A 520 42.97 -11.92 18.05
C LEU A 520 42.21 -11.96 16.72
N TRP A 521 41.38 -12.99 16.53
CA TRP A 521 40.58 -13.18 15.32
C TRP A 521 39.40 -12.21 15.19
N THR A 522 39.02 -11.57 16.30
CA THR A 522 38.01 -10.52 16.35
C THR A 522 38.61 -9.24 16.92
N TRP A 523 38.26 -8.09 16.33
CA TRP A 523 38.68 -6.78 16.81
C TRP A 523 37.52 -5.80 16.79
N GLU A 524 37.29 -5.14 17.92
CA GLU A 524 36.27 -4.11 18.09
C GLU A 524 36.93 -2.73 18.03
N THR A 525 36.35 -1.82 17.26
CA THR A 525 36.82 -0.43 17.20
C THR A 525 36.62 0.29 18.54
N PRO A 526 37.42 1.31 18.85
CA PRO A 526 36.98 2.37 19.76
C PRO A 526 35.68 3.02 19.28
N GLU A 527 35.06 3.87 20.10
CA GLU A 527 33.92 4.69 19.67
C GLU A 527 34.30 5.49 18.42
N LEU A 528 33.54 5.29 17.35
CA LEU A 528 33.85 5.81 16.04
C LEU A 528 33.64 7.33 16.01
N THR A 529 34.55 8.04 15.35
CA THR A 529 34.47 9.49 15.11
C THR A 529 34.30 9.76 13.62
N ALA A 530 33.86 10.95 13.21
CA ALA A 530 33.72 11.30 11.80
C ALA A 530 35.01 11.07 10.95
N GLN A 531 36.18 11.07 11.59
CA GLN A 531 37.48 10.79 10.94
C GLN A 531 37.69 9.31 10.59
N ASP A 532 36.79 8.42 11.00
CA ASP A 532 36.84 6.99 10.72
C ASP A 532 36.00 6.60 9.49
N HIS A 533 35.30 7.56 8.88
CA HIS A 533 34.59 7.35 7.61
C HIS A 533 35.57 6.99 6.49
N ALA A 534 35.22 5.96 5.72
CA ALA A 534 36.02 5.39 4.65
C ALA A 534 37.41 4.87 5.07
N ARG A 535 37.67 4.71 6.38
CA ARG A 535 38.89 4.10 6.90
C ARG A 535 38.89 2.60 6.57
N TRP A 536 40.05 2.09 6.13
CA TRP A 536 40.23 0.69 5.80
C TRP A 536 40.81 -0.08 6.98
N TYR A 537 40.37 -1.32 7.16
CA TYR A 537 40.81 -2.23 8.20
C TYR A 537 41.22 -3.57 7.59
N ARG A 538 42.29 -4.18 8.10
CA ARG A 538 42.73 -5.52 7.69
C ARG A 538 43.38 -6.27 8.85
N ALA A 539 43.30 -7.59 8.81
CA ALA A 539 44.10 -8.49 9.62
C ALA A 539 45.36 -8.95 8.87
N VAL A 540 46.47 -9.04 9.60
CA VAL A 540 47.76 -9.59 9.17
C VAL A 540 48.10 -10.77 10.08
N VAL A 541 48.16 -11.97 9.50
CA VAL A 541 48.46 -13.21 10.21
C VAL A 541 49.94 -13.56 10.01
N ILE A 542 50.67 -13.68 11.11
CA ILE A 542 52.09 -13.98 11.12
C ILE A 542 52.27 -15.40 11.64
N GLY A 543 52.65 -16.33 10.76
CA GLY A 543 52.99 -17.70 11.10
C GLY A 543 54.49 -17.95 11.06
N ALA A 544 54.93 -19.11 11.54
CA ALA A 544 56.35 -19.48 11.56
C ALA A 544 56.99 -19.53 10.16
N GLU A 545 56.20 -19.85 9.13
CA GLU A 545 56.67 -20.03 7.75
C GLU A 545 56.43 -18.81 6.86
N GLY A 546 55.68 -17.80 7.33
CA GLY A 546 55.40 -16.59 6.57
C GLY A 546 54.19 -15.80 7.04
N ILE A 547 53.78 -14.83 6.22
CA ILE A 547 52.73 -13.85 6.55
C ILE A 547 51.59 -13.98 5.54
N ALA A 548 50.35 -13.90 6.02
CA ALA A 548 49.15 -13.75 5.21
C ALA A 548 48.44 -12.44 5.54
N ILE A 549 47.95 -11.74 4.53
CA ILE A 549 47.23 -10.47 4.69
C ILE A 549 45.82 -10.66 4.15
N SER A 550 44.82 -10.30 4.95
CA SER A 550 43.41 -10.38 4.56
C SER A 550 43.02 -9.34 3.52
N GLY A 551 41.82 -9.51 2.94
CA GLY A 551 41.11 -8.43 2.26
C GLY A 551 40.85 -7.26 3.22
N VAL A 552 40.52 -6.10 2.63
CA VAL A 552 40.22 -4.90 3.41
C VAL A 552 38.73 -4.77 3.66
N ALA A 553 38.37 -4.33 4.85
CA ALA A 553 37.03 -3.86 5.18
C ALA A 553 37.04 -2.34 5.35
N THR A 554 35.96 -1.70 4.99
CA THR A 554 35.75 -0.26 5.12
C THR A 554 34.65 0.02 6.11
N VAL A 555 34.85 1.05 6.94
CA VAL A 555 33.75 1.62 7.72
C VAL A 555 33.15 2.76 6.93
N SER A 556 31.91 2.58 6.49
CA SER A 556 31.08 3.67 6.03
C SER A 556 30.32 4.22 7.22
N LEU A 557 30.85 5.30 7.81
CA LEU A 557 30.09 6.01 8.82
C LEU A 557 28.93 6.73 8.17
N PHE A 558 27.74 6.38 8.62
CA PHE A 558 26.57 7.22 8.47
C PHE A 558 26.35 7.84 9.83
N GLU A 559 26.79 9.07 10.04
CA GLU A 559 25.99 9.85 10.96
C GLU A 559 24.60 9.90 10.34
N GLY A 560 23.63 9.25 10.97
CA GLY A 560 22.27 9.26 10.45
C GLY A 560 21.94 10.73 10.14
N PRO A 561 21.68 11.10 8.87
CA PRO A 561 21.18 12.44 8.62
C PRO A 561 19.94 12.56 9.51
N ARG A 562 19.96 13.50 10.46
CA ARG A 562 18.81 13.67 11.35
C ARG A 562 17.62 14.00 10.47
N GLU A 563 16.73 13.03 10.29
CA GLU A 563 15.52 13.16 9.51
C GLU A 563 14.56 14.05 10.30
N PHE A 564 14.65 15.36 10.06
CA PHE A 564 13.64 16.30 10.52
C PHE A 564 12.40 16.09 9.68
N THR A 565 11.44 15.37 10.25
CA THR A 565 10.16 15.11 9.59
C THR A 565 9.19 16.22 9.93
N LEU A 566 8.79 16.99 8.93
CA LEU A 566 7.62 17.85 9.04
C LEU A 566 6.44 17.19 8.37
N ARG A 567 5.36 17.08 9.11
CA ARG A 567 4.08 16.53 8.64
C ARG A 567 3.11 17.67 8.42
N ALA A 568 2.75 17.91 7.16
CA ALA A 568 1.80 18.93 6.75
C ALA A 568 0.54 18.28 6.14
N LEU A 569 -0.64 18.78 6.48
CA LEU A 569 -1.93 18.20 6.02
C LEU A 569 -2.48 18.83 4.73
N TRP A 570 -1.81 19.86 4.20
CA TRP A 570 -2.30 20.64 3.06
C TRP A 570 -1.29 20.65 1.90
N PRO A 571 -1.77 20.64 0.65
CA PRO A 571 -0.95 21.04 -0.48
C PRO A 571 -0.58 22.50 -0.29
N ALA A 572 0.67 22.75 0.05
CA ALA A 572 1.17 24.10 0.20
C ALA A 572 2.59 24.18 -0.34
N ASP A 573 2.83 25.29 -1.02
CA ASP A 573 4.18 25.72 -1.34
C ASP A 573 4.76 26.32 -0.08
N TYR A 574 5.82 25.70 0.43
CA TYR A 574 6.61 26.24 1.52
C TYR A 574 7.87 26.87 0.95
N VAL A 575 8.41 27.81 1.71
CA VAL A 575 9.74 28.36 1.50
C VAL A 575 10.56 27.97 2.71
N VAL A 576 11.66 27.27 2.46
CA VAL A 576 12.56 26.75 3.50
C VAL A 576 13.87 27.54 3.49
N TRP A 577 14.39 27.85 4.68
CA TRP A 577 15.75 28.37 4.85
C TRP A 577 16.37 27.97 6.19
N VAL A 578 17.70 28.01 6.25
CA VAL A 578 18.52 27.70 7.43
C VAL A 578 19.22 28.96 7.91
N GLY A 579 19.14 29.25 9.21
CA GLY A 579 19.92 30.28 9.87
C GLY A 579 19.14 31.44 10.52
N PRO A 580 19.86 32.36 11.20
CA PRO A 580 19.27 33.42 12.00
C PRO A 580 18.56 34.50 11.17
N ARG A 581 18.87 34.64 9.87
CA ARG A 581 18.30 35.61 8.92
C ARG A 581 17.83 34.91 7.64
N PRO A 582 16.78 35.39 6.96
CA PRO A 582 16.37 34.82 5.67
C PRO A 582 17.50 34.97 4.64
N GLY A 583 18.05 33.83 4.22
CA GLY A 583 19.05 33.70 3.14
C GLY A 583 18.38 33.39 1.80
N ALA A 584 19.04 32.57 0.95
CA ALA A 584 18.44 32.06 -0.28
C ALA A 584 17.23 31.19 0.08
N LEU A 585 16.06 31.64 -0.37
CA LEU A 585 14.78 31.02 -0.09
C LEU A 585 14.48 29.95 -1.13
N VAL A 586 14.20 28.71 -0.69
CA VAL A 586 13.88 27.62 -1.63
C VAL A 586 12.41 27.26 -1.56
N PRO A 587 11.67 27.37 -2.69
CA PRO A 587 10.31 26.89 -2.77
C PRO A 587 10.31 25.36 -2.77
N VAL A 588 9.46 24.79 -1.94
CA VAL A 588 9.23 23.35 -1.83
C VAL A 588 7.73 23.14 -1.81
N THR A 589 7.21 22.46 -2.83
CA THR A 589 5.81 22.04 -2.88
C THR A 589 5.66 20.75 -2.09
N LEU A 590 4.84 20.77 -1.05
CA LEU A 590 4.50 19.57 -0.29
C LEU A 590 3.15 19.04 -0.78
N GLU A 591 3.18 17.93 -1.52
CA GLU A 591 1.96 17.22 -1.93
C GLU A 591 1.46 16.26 -0.81
N PRO A 592 0.14 16.18 -0.55
CA PRO A 592 -0.42 15.27 0.46
C PRO A 592 0.02 13.82 0.26
N GLY A 593 0.49 13.17 1.34
CA GLY A 593 0.92 11.78 1.32
C GLY A 593 2.25 11.53 0.60
N ARG A 594 2.97 12.58 0.20
CA ARG A 594 4.29 12.47 -0.43
C ARG A 594 5.42 12.84 0.53
N THR A 595 6.61 12.33 0.22
CA THR A 595 7.84 12.68 0.93
C THR A 595 8.74 13.50 0.01
N VAL A 596 9.31 14.59 0.54
CA VAL A 596 10.30 15.42 -0.15
C VAL A 596 11.58 15.43 0.69
N ASP A 597 12.71 15.10 0.08
CA ASP A 597 14.01 15.10 0.74
C ASP A 597 14.83 16.34 0.31
N LEU A 598 15.43 17.05 1.27
CA LEU A 598 16.29 18.21 1.01
C LEU A 598 17.72 17.98 1.52
N LEU A 599 18.70 18.50 0.77
CA LEU A 599 20.07 18.67 1.23
C LEU A 599 20.34 20.16 1.41
N LEU A 600 20.56 20.58 2.65
CA LEU A 600 20.65 21.99 3.07
C LEU A 600 22.05 22.27 3.63
N SER A 601 22.74 23.30 3.16
CA SER A 601 23.99 23.77 3.75
C SER A 601 23.72 24.83 4.82
N VAL A 602 24.49 24.82 5.91
CA VAL A 602 24.44 25.84 6.97
C VAL A 602 24.83 27.24 6.51
N ASP A 603 25.52 27.36 5.38
CA ASP A 603 25.82 28.65 4.74
C ASP A 603 24.60 29.27 4.02
N GLY A 604 23.44 28.60 4.10
CA GLY A 604 22.15 29.11 3.61
C GLY A 604 21.83 28.72 2.16
N GLY A 605 22.56 27.76 1.58
CA GLY A 605 22.31 27.23 0.24
C GLY A 605 21.64 25.85 0.27
N VAL A 606 20.61 25.63 -0.55
CA VAL A 606 20.11 24.27 -0.83
C VAL A 606 21.01 23.66 -1.88
N VAL A 607 21.49 22.45 -1.63
CA VAL A 607 22.39 21.73 -2.55
C VAL A 607 21.58 20.87 -3.50
N ALA A 608 20.54 20.20 -2.99
CA ALA A 608 19.62 19.42 -3.81
C ALA A 608 18.23 19.31 -3.16
N VAL A 609 17.22 19.23 -4.01
CA VAL A 609 15.85 18.83 -3.65
C VAL A 609 15.55 17.54 -4.39
N ARG A 610 15.11 16.51 -3.68
CA ARG A 610 14.53 15.31 -4.26
C ARG A 610 13.04 15.34 -4.01
N ASP A 611 12.27 15.54 -5.08
CA ASP A 611 10.83 15.52 -4.99
C ASP A 611 10.28 14.10 -4.81
N ALA A 612 8.96 14.04 -4.61
CA ALA A 612 8.20 12.82 -4.37
C ALA A 612 8.27 11.79 -5.52
N ASP A 613 8.61 12.23 -6.72
CA ASP A 613 8.75 11.40 -7.91
C ASP A 613 10.21 11.03 -8.18
N GLY A 614 11.11 11.41 -7.26
CA GLY A 614 12.52 11.07 -7.27
C GLY A 614 13.38 11.98 -8.15
N VAL A 615 12.83 13.09 -8.66
CA VAL A 615 13.58 14.06 -9.45
C VAL A 615 14.46 14.86 -8.51
N VAL A 616 15.77 14.83 -8.79
CA VAL A 616 16.77 15.59 -8.04
C VAL A 616 17.07 16.88 -8.79
N THR A 617 16.66 18.03 -8.25
CA THR A 617 17.11 19.34 -8.72
C THR A 617 18.28 19.80 -7.87
N VAL A 618 19.47 19.88 -8.47
CA VAL A 618 20.65 20.48 -7.85
C VAL A 618 20.56 21.99 -8.00
N VAL A 619 20.54 22.71 -6.88
CA VAL A 619 20.52 24.17 -6.88
C VAL A 619 21.97 24.62 -6.71
N ASP A 620 22.70 24.79 -7.80
CA ASP A 620 24.06 25.32 -7.72
C ASP A 620 23.99 26.77 -7.21
N GLY A 621 24.47 26.96 -5.97
CA GLY A 621 24.68 28.26 -5.35
C GLY A 621 25.77 29.05 -6.06
N GLY A 622 25.48 29.56 -7.25
CA GLY A 622 26.16 30.71 -7.80
C GLY A 622 25.61 31.95 -7.10
N ALA A 623 26.46 32.68 -6.38
CA ALA A 623 26.12 34.01 -5.91
C ALA A 623 25.57 34.86 -7.07
N GLY A 624 24.32 35.28 -6.95
CA GLY A 624 23.60 36.14 -7.89
C GLY A 624 22.49 36.88 -7.18
#